data_AF-X1I4X7-F1
#
_entry.id   AF-X1I4X7-F1
#
_cell.length_a   1.000
_cell.length_b   1.000
_cell.length_c   1.000
_cell.angle_alpha   90.00
_cell.angle_beta   90.00
_cell.angle_gamma   90.00
#
_symmetry.space_group_name_H-M   'P 1'
#
loop_
_entity.id
_entity.type
_entity.pdbx_description
1 polymer ?
#
loop_
_entity_poly.entity_id
_entity_poly.type
_entity_poly.pdbx_seq_one_letter_code
_entity_poly.pdbx_strand_id
1 'polypeptide(L)'
;FLFSLIGPVADRLHHLSISEQWKVGKIVHYQNSIYGNIVVVKKGEQYTFFFDGIPVVTTPLPDVTHTEDLVHLSLLSHPEPREILVISGGAGGVINEILKHKIKRVDYAELDPVLLQVVQKFPTPLTERELSHPRVHIKYVDGRYFVKETDHKYDVVLIGISELSKQEKQKAKHT
;
A
#
# COMPACT_ATOMS: atom_id res chain seq x y z
N PHE A 1 -13.22 -6.22 40.35
CA PHE A 1 -14.31 -6.18 39.35
C PHE A 1 -14.43 -4.84 38.59
N LEU A 2 -13.35 -4.04 38.44
CA LEU A 2 -13.45 -2.70 37.83
C LEU A 2 -12.64 -2.52 36.51
N PHE A 3 -12.09 -3.60 35.93
CA PHE A 3 -11.27 -3.52 34.71
C PHE A 3 -12.05 -3.72 33.40
N SER A 4 -13.30 -4.23 33.45
CA SER A 4 -14.06 -4.60 32.26
C SER A 4 -14.82 -3.44 31.59
N LEU A 5 -15.01 -2.31 32.29
CA LEU A 5 -15.77 -1.17 31.77
C LEU A 5 -14.91 -0.19 30.96
N ILE A 6 -13.59 -0.32 31.05
CA ILE A 6 -12.64 0.55 30.32
C ILE A 6 -12.58 0.15 28.85
N GLY A 7 -12.64 -1.14 28.50
CA GLY A 7 -12.58 -1.61 27.11
C GLY A 7 -13.66 -1.00 26.21
N PRO A 8 -14.97 -1.17 26.51
CA PRO A 8 -16.04 -0.69 25.65
C PRO A 8 -16.14 0.84 25.55
N VAL A 9 -15.60 1.56 26.54
CA VAL A 9 -15.54 3.02 26.54
C VAL A 9 -14.30 3.50 25.80
N ALA A 10 -13.16 2.85 26.00
CA ALA A 10 -11.92 3.12 25.26
C ALA A 10 -12.09 2.85 23.76
N ASP A 11 -12.75 1.75 23.38
CA ASP A 11 -13.06 1.42 21.99
C ASP A 11 -13.98 2.49 21.37
N ARG A 12 -14.99 2.94 22.11
CA ARG A 12 -15.88 4.02 21.65
C ARG A 12 -15.15 5.36 21.51
N LEU A 13 -14.32 5.73 22.47
CA LEU A 13 -13.50 6.96 22.40
C LEU A 13 -12.49 6.89 21.26
N HIS A 14 -11.89 5.73 21.03
CA HIS A 14 -11.00 5.46 19.92
C HIS A 14 -11.73 5.61 18.58
N HIS A 15 -12.89 4.98 18.41
CA HIS A 15 -13.70 5.12 17.20
C HIS A 15 -14.17 6.56 16.96
N LEU A 16 -14.58 7.28 18.01
CA LEU A 16 -14.96 8.69 17.92
C LEU A 16 -13.78 9.57 17.50
N SER A 17 -12.61 9.37 18.12
CA SER A 17 -11.37 10.09 17.79
C SER A 17 -10.95 9.86 16.34
N ILE A 18 -11.00 8.61 15.86
CA ILE A 18 -10.69 8.31 14.46
C ILE A 18 -11.75 8.95 13.55
N SER A 19 -13.04 8.88 13.89
CA SER A 19 -14.09 9.48 13.05
C SER A 19 -13.96 11.00 12.88
N GLU A 20 -13.53 11.72 13.93
CA GLU A 20 -13.28 13.17 13.86
C GLU A 20 -12.00 13.51 13.08
N GLN A 21 -10.95 12.69 13.20
CA GLN A 21 -9.72 12.85 12.42
C GLN A 21 -9.94 12.60 10.92
N TRP A 22 -10.87 11.71 10.58
CA TRP A 22 -11.05 11.19 9.22
C TRP A 22 -12.43 11.54 8.64
N LYS A 23 -12.70 12.82 8.38
CA LYS A 23 -13.96 13.33 7.80
C LYS A 23 -14.24 12.90 6.34
N VAL A 24 -13.41 12.03 5.76
CA VAL A 24 -13.35 11.73 4.31
C VAL A 24 -14.18 10.49 3.92
N GLY A 25 -14.76 9.77 4.88
CA GLY A 25 -15.65 8.63 4.62
C GLY A 25 -15.94 7.80 5.87
N LYS A 26 -16.47 6.59 5.70
CA LYS A 26 -16.73 5.66 6.82
C LYS A 26 -15.48 4.82 7.10
N ILE A 27 -14.95 4.88 8.31
CA ILE A 27 -13.91 3.94 8.74
C ILE A 27 -14.51 2.54 8.83
N VAL A 28 -13.94 1.58 8.11
CA VAL A 28 -14.40 0.18 8.06
C VAL A 28 -13.40 -0.80 8.66
N HIS A 29 -12.14 -0.37 8.86
CA HIS A 29 -11.11 -1.16 9.53
C HIS A 29 -10.09 -0.24 10.19
N TYR A 30 -9.56 -0.70 11.32
CA TYR A 30 -8.40 -0.12 11.99
C TYR A 30 -7.56 -1.26 12.54
N GLN A 31 -6.25 -1.21 12.33
CA GLN A 31 -5.31 -2.20 12.84
C GLN A 31 -3.92 -1.61 12.95
N ASN A 32 -3.20 -1.88 14.03
CA ASN A 32 -1.78 -1.55 14.16
C ASN A 32 -0.93 -2.75 13.76
N SER A 33 0.19 -2.49 13.08
CA SER A 33 1.30 -3.41 12.89
C SER A 33 2.49 -2.95 13.75
N ILE A 34 3.61 -3.67 13.67
CA ILE A 34 4.86 -3.23 14.28
C ILE A 34 5.50 -2.04 13.53
N TYR A 35 5.04 -1.74 12.31
CA TYR A 35 5.58 -0.71 11.44
C TYR A 35 4.77 0.58 11.47
N GLY A 36 3.46 0.48 11.71
CA GLY A 36 2.58 1.65 11.74
C GLY A 36 1.11 1.29 11.91
N ASN A 37 0.28 2.32 11.85
CA ASN A 37 -1.16 2.26 11.95
C ASN A 37 -1.79 2.11 10.55
N ILE A 38 -2.69 1.15 10.39
CA ILE A 38 -3.44 0.93 9.15
C ILE A 38 -4.92 1.24 9.38
N VAL A 39 -5.48 2.17 8.60
CA VAL A 39 -6.92 2.51 8.61
C VAL A 39 -7.49 2.28 7.22
N VAL A 40 -8.67 1.68 7.14
CA VAL A 40 -9.42 1.57 5.88
C VAL A 40 -10.65 2.45 5.95
N VAL A 41 -10.77 3.37 4.99
CA VAL A 41 -11.92 4.24 4.82
C VAL A 41 -12.67 3.81 3.56
N LYS A 42 -13.99 3.65 3.68
CA LYS A 42 -14.89 3.38 2.56
C LYS A 42 -15.68 4.63 2.19
N LYS A 43 -15.73 4.95 0.89
CA LYS A 43 -16.59 5.98 0.30
C LYS A 43 -17.22 5.45 -0.99
N GLY A 44 -18.53 5.18 -0.97
CA GLY A 44 -19.18 4.45 -2.06
C GLY A 44 -18.54 3.07 -2.21
N GLU A 45 -18.12 2.73 -3.43
CA GLU A 45 -17.43 1.46 -3.74
C GLU A 45 -15.91 1.52 -3.57
N GLN A 46 -15.37 2.69 -3.22
CA GLN A 46 -13.93 2.87 -3.06
C GLN A 46 -13.49 2.58 -1.61
N TYR A 47 -12.40 1.85 -1.48
CA TYR A 47 -11.62 1.69 -0.26
C TYR A 47 -10.30 2.45 -0.41
N THR A 48 -9.94 3.23 0.61
CA THR A 48 -8.64 3.86 0.73
C THR A 48 -7.98 3.38 2.01
N PHE A 49 -6.79 2.80 1.87
CA PHE A 49 -5.97 2.29 2.95
C PHE A 49 -4.94 3.37 3.29
N PHE A 50 -4.97 3.78 4.55
CA PHE A 50 -4.05 4.75 5.11
C PHE A 50 -3.03 4.03 5.98
N PHE A 51 -1.77 4.39 5.83
CA PHE A 51 -0.68 3.99 6.70
C PHE A 51 -0.16 5.25 7.41
N ASP A 52 -0.26 5.30 8.73
CA ASP A 52 0.11 6.45 9.57
C ASP A 52 -0.46 7.80 9.07
N GLY A 53 -1.71 7.79 8.64
CA GLY A 53 -2.35 9.00 8.12
C GLY A 53 -2.23 9.23 6.61
N ILE A 54 -1.38 8.47 5.92
CA ILE A 54 -1.05 8.70 4.51
C ILE A 54 -1.75 7.66 3.63
N PRO A 55 -2.51 8.07 2.59
CA PRO A 55 -3.12 7.12 1.67
C PRO A 55 -2.03 6.39 0.89
N VAL A 56 -1.99 5.06 1.01
CA VAL A 56 -0.98 4.20 0.37
C VAL A 56 -1.58 3.28 -0.70
N VAL A 57 -2.85 2.91 -0.56
CA VAL A 57 -3.56 2.06 -1.54
C VAL A 57 -4.98 2.61 -1.70
N THR A 58 -5.46 2.73 -2.94
CA THR A 58 -6.85 3.07 -3.25
C THR A 58 -7.41 2.10 -4.28
N THR A 59 -8.56 1.50 -4.00
CA THR A 59 -9.16 0.43 -4.81
C THR A 59 -10.68 0.60 -4.87
N PRO A 60 -11.36 0.13 -5.93
CA PRO A 60 -10.81 -0.48 -7.13
C PRO A 60 -10.22 0.52 -8.13
N LEU A 61 -10.43 1.82 -7.92
CA LEU A 61 -10.00 2.88 -8.83
C LEU A 61 -8.83 3.67 -8.21
N PRO A 62 -7.57 3.36 -8.58
CA PRO A 62 -6.40 4.07 -8.06
C PRO A 62 -6.19 5.40 -8.78
N ASP A 63 -5.11 6.11 -8.43
CA ASP A 63 -4.59 7.23 -9.23
C ASP A 63 -3.99 6.67 -10.53
N VAL A 64 -4.85 6.45 -11.53
CA VAL A 64 -4.50 5.82 -12.80
C VAL A 64 -3.41 6.61 -13.50
N THR A 65 -3.49 7.95 -13.50
CA THR A 65 -2.51 8.80 -14.18
C THR A 65 -1.12 8.62 -13.57
N HIS A 66 -1.00 8.73 -12.24
CA HIS A 66 0.29 8.54 -11.57
C HIS A 66 0.86 7.13 -11.80
N THR A 67 -0.01 6.12 -11.71
CA THR A 67 0.38 4.72 -11.85
C THR A 67 0.84 4.39 -13.27
N GLU A 68 0.09 4.84 -14.28
CA GLU A 68 0.42 4.65 -15.69
C GLU A 68 1.72 5.37 -16.05
N ASP A 69 1.89 6.62 -15.62
CA ASP A 69 3.13 7.38 -15.86
C ASP A 69 4.34 6.67 -15.25
N LEU A 70 4.26 6.30 -13.96
CA LEU A 70 5.36 5.62 -13.27
C LEU A 70 5.76 4.32 -13.97
N VAL A 71 4.77 3.50 -14.32
CA VAL A 71 5.03 2.15 -14.86
C VAL A 71 5.40 2.21 -16.34
N HIS A 72 4.60 2.86 -17.18
CA HIS A 72 4.79 2.82 -18.62
C HIS A 72 6.03 3.59 -19.06
N LEU A 73 6.33 4.76 -18.48
CA LEU A 73 7.55 5.49 -18.81
C LEU A 73 8.80 4.68 -18.46
N SER A 74 8.79 4.02 -17.29
CA SER A 74 9.91 3.18 -16.84
C SER A 74 10.10 1.95 -17.71
N LEU A 75 9.03 1.21 -18.00
CA LEU A 75 9.12 -0.04 -18.77
C LEU A 75 9.39 0.20 -20.25
N LEU A 76 8.81 1.23 -20.87
CA LEU A 76 9.05 1.55 -22.28
C LEU A 76 10.44 2.13 -22.54
N SER A 77 11.13 2.62 -21.51
CA SER A 77 12.53 3.06 -21.60
C SER A 77 13.52 1.90 -21.69
N HIS A 78 13.09 0.68 -21.36
CA HIS A 78 13.90 -0.54 -21.49
C HIS A 78 13.48 -1.31 -22.75
N PRO A 79 14.41 -1.82 -23.59
CA PRO A 79 14.05 -2.49 -24.84
C PRO A 79 13.24 -3.78 -24.64
N GLU A 80 13.48 -4.50 -23.53
CA GLU A 80 12.76 -5.75 -23.22
C GLU A 80 12.63 -5.98 -21.69
N PRO A 81 11.72 -5.29 -20.98
CA PRO A 81 11.59 -5.45 -19.53
C PRO A 81 10.90 -6.77 -19.17
N ARG A 82 11.62 -7.73 -18.57
CA ARG A 82 11.12 -9.07 -18.21
C ARG A 82 11.11 -9.33 -16.70
N GLU A 83 12.12 -8.87 -15.98
CA GLU A 83 12.35 -9.10 -14.55
C GLU A 83 12.21 -7.77 -13.80
N ILE A 84 11.13 -7.59 -13.05
CA ILE A 84 10.78 -6.31 -12.41
C ILE A 84 10.85 -6.44 -10.89
N LEU A 85 11.46 -5.45 -10.23
CA LEU A 85 11.40 -5.29 -8.78
C LEU A 85 10.54 -4.08 -8.44
N VAL A 86 9.56 -4.27 -7.55
CA VAL A 86 8.79 -3.20 -6.93
C VAL A 86 9.14 -3.14 -5.46
N ILE A 87 9.57 -1.97 -4.98
CA ILE A 87 9.87 -1.71 -3.57
C ILE A 87 8.81 -0.77 -3.02
N SER A 88 7.96 -1.27 -2.13
CA SER A 88 6.78 -0.56 -1.61
C SER A 88 5.80 -0.12 -2.71
N GLY A 89 4.55 0.16 -2.33
CA GLY A 89 3.56 0.79 -3.22
C GLY A 89 3.20 -0.02 -4.48
N GLY A 90 3.33 -1.36 -4.43
CA GLY A 90 3.01 -2.22 -5.56
C GLY A 90 1.52 -2.52 -5.71
N ALA A 91 0.82 -2.70 -4.60
CA ALA A 91 -0.62 -2.99 -4.59
C ALA A 91 -1.45 -1.73 -4.86
N GLY A 92 -2.58 -1.90 -5.54
CA GLY A 92 -3.48 -0.80 -5.86
C GLY A 92 -3.13 -0.06 -7.14
N GLY A 93 -2.65 -0.75 -8.18
CA GLY A 93 -2.50 -0.21 -9.53
C GLY A 93 -1.16 -0.54 -10.16
N VAL A 94 -0.05 -0.35 -9.44
CA VAL A 94 1.31 -0.43 -10.03
C VAL A 94 1.55 -1.81 -10.60
N ILE A 95 1.29 -2.88 -9.84
CA ILE A 95 1.45 -4.25 -10.32
C ILE A 95 0.48 -4.54 -11.48
N ASN A 96 -0.75 -4.06 -11.42
CA ASN A 96 -1.72 -4.26 -12.50
C ASN A 96 -1.24 -3.66 -13.83
N GLU A 97 -0.63 -2.47 -13.79
CA GLU A 97 -0.04 -1.82 -14.96
C GLU A 97 1.19 -2.58 -15.47
N ILE A 98 2.07 -3.06 -14.59
CA ILE A 98 3.23 -3.88 -14.97
C ILE A 98 2.77 -5.14 -15.71
N LEU A 99 1.69 -5.77 -15.23
CA LEU A 99 1.14 -7.00 -15.80
C LEU A 99 0.52 -6.82 -17.20
N LYS A 100 0.30 -5.58 -17.67
CA LYS A 100 -0.09 -5.28 -19.07
C LYS A 100 1.07 -5.49 -20.05
N HIS A 101 2.32 -5.50 -19.58
CA HIS A 101 3.51 -5.74 -20.39
C HIS A 101 3.87 -7.23 -20.45
N LYS A 102 4.74 -7.61 -21.39
CA LYS A 102 5.25 -8.98 -21.56
C LYS A 102 6.31 -9.34 -20.50
N ILE A 103 5.96 -9.19 -19.22
CA ILE A 103 6.85 -9.52 -18.10
C ILE A 103 6.93 -11.02 -17.86
N LYS A 104 8.07 -11.47 -17.30
CA LYS A 104 8.30 -12.84 -16.83
C LYS A 104 8.09 -12.96 -15.33
N ARG A 105 8.55 -11.96 -14.56
CA ARG A 105 8.52 -11.97 -13.10
C ARG A 105 8.39 -10.56 -12.54
N VAL A 106 7.59 -10.42 -11.48
CA VAL A 106 7.57 -9.25 -10.59
C VAL A 106 7.91 -9.74 -9.18
N ASP A 107 8.98 -9.24 -8.59
CA ASP A 107 9.20 -9.34 -7.15
C ASP A 107 8.65 -8.06 -6.51
N TYR A 108 7.82 -8.21 -5.49
CA TYR A 108 7.27 -7.09 -4.73
C TYR A 108 7.76 -7.16 -3.29
N ALA A 109 8.72 -6.30 -2.95
CA ALA A 109 9.21 -6.12 -1.59
C ALA A 109 8.30 -5.15 -0.83
N GLU A 110 7.54 -5.68 0.12
CA GLU A 110 6.68 -4.92 1.03
C GLU A 110 7.17 -5.08 2.45
N LEU A 111 7.34 -3.99 3.19
CA LEU A 111 7.86 -4.06 4.55
C LEU A 111 6.82 -4.64 5.51
N ASP A 112 5.56 -4.21 5.37
CA ASP A 112 4.50 -4.55 6.30
C ASP A 112 3.55 -5.63 5.76
N PRO A 113 3.65 -6.89 6.23
CA PRO A 113 2.71 -7.93 5.83
C PRO A 113 1.27 -7.64 6.24
N VAL A 114 1.06 -6.87 7.32
CA VAL A 114 -0.28 -6.54 7.81
C VAL A 114 -1.00 -5.65 6.80
N LEU A 115 -0.30 -4.77 6.10
CA LEU A 115 -0.90 -3.93 5.05
C LEU A 115 -1.56 -4.79 3.97
N LEU A 116 -0.82 -5.75 3.39
CA LEU A 116 -1.36 -6.60 2.32
C LEU A 116 -2.43 -7.58 2.83
N GLN A 117 -2.31 -8.06 4.07
CA GLN A 117 -3.38 -8.84 4.70
C GLN A 117 -4.67 -8.01 4.84
N VAL A 118 -4.57 -6.74 5.23
CA VAL A 118 -5.73 -5.84 5.32
C VAL A 118 -6.29 -5.55 3.94
N VAL A 119 -5.45 -5.34 2.92
CA VAL A 119 -5.90 -5.21 1.51
C VAL A 119 -6.70 -6.45 1.07
N GLN A 120 -6.22 -7.65 1.39
CA GLN A 120 -6.91 -8.90 1.06
C GLN A 120 -8.23 -9.12 1.82
N LYS A 121 -8.47 -8.43 2.96
CA LYS A 121 -9.77 -8.43 3.65
C LYS A 121 -10.84 -7.63 2.91
N PHE A 122 -10.43 -6.71 2.03
CA PHE A 122 -11.32 -5.88 1.20
C PHE A 122 -10.97 -6.06 -0.29
N PRO A 123 -11.10 -7.29 -0.82
CA PRO A 123 -10.64 -7.60 -2.15
C PRO A 123 -11.45 -6.84 -3.21
N THR A 124 -10.76 -6.45 -4.26
CA THR A 124 -11.32 -5.94 -5.51
C THR A 124 -10.74 -6.72 -6.68
N PRO A 125 -11.39 -6.73 -7.87
CA PRO A 125 -10.81 -7.39 -9.04
C PRO A 125 -9.38 -6.93 -9.35
N LEU A 126 -9.06 -5.66 -9.05
CA LEU A 126 -7.71 -5.10 -9.18
C LEU A 126 -6.73 -5.83 -8.25
N THR A 127 -6.97 -5.83 -6.95
CA THR A 127 -6.05 -6.40 -5.96
C THR A 127 -5.97 -7.92 -6.05
N GLU A 128 -7.07 -8.59 -6.42
CA GLU A 128 -7.06 -10.03 -6.69
C GLU A 128 -6.14 -10.34 -7.86
N ARG A 129 -6.28 -9.61 -8.98
CA ARG A 129 -5.40 -9.76 -10.14
C ARG A 129 -3.94 -9.50 -9.79
N GLU A 130 -3.64 -8.51 -8.96
CA GLU A 130 -2.27 -8.17 -8.56
C GLU A 130 -1.65 -9.21 -7.62
N LEU A 131 -2.32 -9.49 -6.51
CA LEU A 131 -1.74 -10.24 -5.38
C LEU A 131 -1.81 -11.76 -5.57
N SER A 132 -2.60 -12.24 -6.53
CA SER A 132 -2.70 -13.67 -6.87
C SER A 132 -2.06 -14.06 -8.20
N HIS A 133 -1.51 -13.10 -8.96
CA HIS A 133 -0.94 -13.42 -10.27
C HIS A 133 0.25 -14.38 -10.12
N PRO A 134 0.34 -15.47 -10.91
CA PRO A 134 1.45 -16.44 -10.84
C PRO A 134 2.84 -15.87 -11.20
N ARG A 135 2.91 -14.61 -11.64
CA ARG A 135 4.17 -13.93 -11.99
C ARG A 135 4.60 -12.97 -10.88
N VAL A 136 3.75 -12.71 -9.88
CA VAL A 136 3.98 -11.77 -8.79
C VAL A 136 4.41 -12.56 -7.56
N HIS A 137 5.55 -12.17 -7.01
CA HIS A 137 6.17 -12.83 -5.86
C HIS A 137 6.33 -11.80 -4.74
N ILE A 138 5.47 -11.88 -3.74
CA ILE A 138 5.48 -10.96 -2.61
C ILE A 138 6.59 -11.40 -1.63
N LYS A 139 7.39 -10.44 -1.19
CA LYS A 139 8.46 -10.59 -0.20
C LYS A 139 8.20 -9.62 0.93
N TYR A 140 7.94 -10.14 2.13
CA TYR A 140 7.75 -9.33 3.32
C TYR A 140 9.10 -8.96 3.93
N VAL A 141 9.69 -7.85 3.50
CA VAL A 141 11.08 -7.48 3.79
C VAL A 141 11.32 -5.98 3.58
N ASP A 142 12.25 -5.40 4.34
CA ASP A 142 12.76 -4.05 4.06
C ASP A 142 13.42 -4.03 2.67
N GLY A 143 13.01 -3.08 1.83
CA GLY A 143 13.50 -2.99 0.45
C GLY A 143 15.00 -2.75 0.32
N ARG A 144 15.62 -1.99 1.24
CA ARG A 144 17.07 -1.76 1.23
C ARG A 144 17.81 -3.03 1.61
N TYR A 145 17.31 -3.75 2.60
CA TYR A 145 17.84 -5.06 2.96
C TYR A 145 17.70 -6.04 1.80
N PHE A 146 16.53 -6.09 1.15
CA PHE A 146 16.30 -6.96 -0.01
C PHE A 146 17.30 -6.69 -1.14
N VAL A 147 17.49 -5.43 -1.51
CA VAL A 147 18.44 -5.05 -2.58
C VAL A 147 19.88 -5.38 -2.20
N LYS A 148 20.24 -5.28 -0.92
CA LYS A 148 21.58 -5.62 -0.43
C LYS A 148 21.87 -7.13 -0.52
N GLU A 149 20.87 -7.96 -0.22
CA GLU A 149 21.06 -9.41 -0.06
C GLU A 149 20.67 -10.23 -1.30
N THR A 150 19.95 -9.65 -2.26
CA THR A 150 19.52 -10.38 -3.46
C THR A 150 20.64 -10.48 -4.50
N ASP A 151 20.88 -11.68 -5.02
CA ASP A 151 21.72 -11.91 -6.19
C ASP A 151 20.95 -11.76 -7.52
N HIS A 152 19.62 -11.62 -7.45
CA HIS A 152 18.77 -11.52 -8.64
C HIS A 152 18.97 -10.18 -9.35
N LYS A 153 19.04 -10.21 -10.68
CA LYS A 153 19.13 -9.00 -11.51
C LYS A 153 17.75 -8.64 -12.06
N TYR A 154 17.45 -7.35 -12.04
CA TYR A 154 16.19 -6.79 -12.50
C TYR A 154 16.46 -5.83 -13.65
N ASP A 155 15.60 -5.86 -14.66
CA ASP A 155 15.66 -4.96 -15.82
C ASP A 155 15.16 -3.56 -15.41
N VAL A 156 14.15 -3.52 -14.54
CA VAL A 156 13.57 -2.27 -14.02
C VAL A 156 13.28 -2.42 -12.52
N VAL A 157 13.63 -1.39 -11.75
CA VAL A 157 13.29 -1.25 -10.34
C VAL A 157 12.38 -0.05 -10.16
N LEU A 158 11.19 -0.27 -9.59
CA LEU A 158 10.22 0.76 -9.26
C LEU A 158 10.16 0.94 -7.74
N ILE A 159 10.20 2.19 -7.28
CA ILE A 159 10.19 2.51 -5.85
C ILE A 159 8.94 3.34 -5.55
N GLY A 160 7.96 2.72 -4.90
CA GLY A 160 6.69 3.31 -4.50
C GLY A 160 6.70 3.75 -3.03
N ILE A 161 7.68 4.58 -2.65
CA ILE A 161 7.74 5.16 -1.30
C ILE A 161 7.10 6.55 -1.30
N SER A 162 6.22 6.81 -0.33
CA SER A 162 5.72 8.15 -0.11
C SER A 162 6.85 9.03 0.45
N GLU A 163 7.01 10.24 -0.10
CA GLU A 163 8.08 11.14 0.35
C GLU A 163 7.95 11.45 1.85
N LEU A 164 9.00 11.11 2.62
CA LEU A 164 9.18 11.49 4.02
C LEU A 164 9.12 13.03 4.21
N SER A 165 9.46 13.81 3.18
CA SER A 165 9.49 15.29 3.24
C SER A 165 8.11 15.94 3.49
N LYS A 166 7.02 15.28 3.10
CA LYS A 166 5.66 15.79 3.34
C LYS A 166 5.23 15.62 4.79
N GLN A 167 5.75 14.61 5.48
CA GLN A 167 5.43 14.35 6.90
C GLN A 167 5.89 15.51 7.79
N GLU A 168 7.08 16.08 7.54
CA GLU A 168 7.61 17.22 8.29
C GLU A 168 6.81 18.51 8.01
N LYS A 169 6.47 18.77 6.74
CA LYS A 169 5.71 19.96 6.34
C LYS A 169 4.26 19.95 6.84
N GLN A 170 3.66 18.78 7.03
CA GLN A 170 2.29 18.65 7.53
C GLN A 170 2.23 18.79 9.06
N LYS A 171 3.27 18.32 9.76
CA LYS A 171 3.47 18.53 11.20
C LYS A 171 3.75 20.01 11.53
N ALA A 172 4.54 20.70 10.70
CA ALA A 172 4.85 22.12 10.85
C ALA A 172 3.68 23.07 10.56
N LYS A 173 2.60 22.61 9.91
CA LYS A 173 1.38 23.41 9.69
C LYS A 173 0.35 23.33 10.81
N HIS A 174 0.55 22.44 11.78
CA HIS A 174 -0.36 22.22 12.91
C HIS A 174 0.29 22.51 14.27
N THR A 175 1.45 23.20 14.28
CA THR A 175 2.07 23.82 15.46
C THR A 175 2.03 25.33 15.25
#